data_AF-A0A8T7GF31-F1
#
_entry.id   AF-A0A8T7GF31-F1
#
_cell.length_a   1.000
_cell.length_b   1.000
_cell.length_c   1.000
_cell.angle_alpha   90.00
_cell.angle_beta   90.00
_cell.angle_gamma   90.00
#
_symmetry.space_group_name_H-M   'P 1'
#
loop_
_entity.id
_entity.type
_entity.pdbx_description
1 polymer ?
#
loop_
_entity_poly.entity_id
_entity_poly.type
_entity_poly.pdbx_seq_one_letter_code
_entity_poly.pdbx_strand_id
1 'polypeptide(L)'
;MSRVIAFTAKTSTNDELKGIKKKRLRVRGKKVDSTEDVKNWIYEIIVVAPKTPKQIQTETNFSAMHVWRYCQQLLKEGRIEKDGHIYKKKGLGDYQVRLERINQLTKQGFSQIPIIQPLIANIKRPDLKSGSAKSNYTQLRSICLGRAIPTFKCHPEDWHAHETTIAFRDEYFKYKNTDRLPAHIRKSLRTFYQLCLKYPLSEMEALQLGIDGSKDEVGKYADCKFHGNEFEDLMNYYLNKNDLEMAAYVAFATETFGRPGRVFMAKASDFHIVKEKLTRTKATWDSDWSYDERLVADRRMQMELYSALKEKIAIETFEIEVFEGKLYESKTNVTWPKEIRNPLAVSTVKKWLATRKDRIFGKDDETFAQFSSRIIAALKEGYNAVGLTHPYFYKRAMYALRHCGAHLWLVRTGYNYDAVASMGWEDINTLRLFYGRYDPTRRKQAYKMAY
;
A
#
# COMPACT_ATOMS: atom_id res chain seq x y z
N MET A 1 24.82 -30.07 81.04
CA MET A 1 24.32 -28.75 80.60
C MET A 1 23.90 -28.83 79.14
N SER A 2 22.62 -29.06 78.86
CA SER A 2 22.07 -29.04 77.50
C SER A 2 20.74 -28.29 77.55
N ARG A 3 20.71 -27.06 77.02
CA ARG A 3 19.50 -26.23 76.95
C ARG A 3 18.70 -26.59 75.71
N VAL A 4 17.52 -27.16 75.92
CA VAL A 4 16.46 -27.27 74.92
C VAL A 4 15.85 -25.88 74.73
N ILE A 5 15.98 -25.31 73.54
CA ILE A 5 15.27 -24.07 73.16
C ILE A 5 13.98 -24.49 72.46
N ALA A 6 12.87 -24.37 73.19
CA ALA A 6 11.53 -24.52 72.63
C ALA A 6 11.19 -23.28 71.78
N PHE A 7 11.08 -23.46 70.47
CA PHE A 7 10.48 -22.47 69.57
C PHE A 7 8.96 -22.63 69.59
N THR A 8 8.28 -21.84 70.42
CA THR A 8 6.84 -21.61 70.28
C THR A 8 6.59 -20.72 69.07
N ALA A 9 6.09 -21.31 67.98
CA ALA A 9 5.55 -20.56 66.85
C ALA A 9 4.27 -19.84 67.28
N LYS A 10 4.35 -18.51 67.45
CA LYS A 10 3.16 -17.66 67.53
C LYS A 10 2.55 -17.56 66.13
N THR A 11 1.49 -18.32 65.87
CA THR A 11 0.56 -18.07 64.78
C THR A 11 -0.16 -16.75 65.05
N SER A 12 0.37 -15.66 64.47
CA SER A 12 -0.32 -14.37 64.41
C SER A 12 -1.49 -14.48 63.41
N THR A 13 -2.67 -14.79 63.92
CA THR A 13 -3.96 -14.68 63.23
C THR A 13 -4.43 -13.23 63.21
N ASN A 14 -3.60 -12.31 62.71
CA ASN A 14 -4.03 -10.93 62.47
C ASN A 14 -4.04 -10.68 60.96
N ASP A 15 -5.24 -10.81 60.40
CA ASP A 15 -5.63 -10.55 59.02
C ASP A 15 -5.61 -9.04 58.68
N GLU A 16 -4.62 -8.32 59.20
CA GLU A 16 -4.52 -6.87 59.02
C GLU A 16 -4.07 -6.52 57.60
N LEU A 17 -4.73 -5.51 57.02
CA LEU A 17 -4.42 -4.91 55.72
C LEU A 17 -3.01 -4.30 55.67
N LYS A 18 -1.98 -5.14 55.49
CA LYS A 18 -0.57 -4.70 55.39
C LYS A 18 -0.37 -3.83 54.16
N GLY A 19 -0.06 -2.54 54.39
CA GLY A 19 0.37 -1.59 53.37
C GLY A 19 -0.70 -0.63 52.85
N ILE A 20 -1.94 -0.70 53.35
CA ILE A 20 -3.03 0.20 52.92
C ILE A 20 -3.45 1.11 54.07
N LYS A 21 -3.45 2.43 53.86
CA LYS A 21 -3.90 3.40 54.88
C LYS A 21 -5.39 3.14 55.21
N LYS A 22 -5.69 2.64 56.42
CA LYS A 22 -7.05 2.30 56.93
C LYS A 22 -8.12 3.38 56.69
N LYS A 23 -7.74 4.66 56.57
CA LYS A 23 -8.65 5.79 56.27
C LYS A 23 -9.13 5.88 54.82
N ARG A 24 -8.66 5.03 53.89
CA ARG A 24 -8.90 5.19 52.43
C ARG A 24 -9.63 4.05 51.73
N LEU A 25 -10.06 3.00 52.43
CA LEU A 25 -10.75 1.86 51.81
C LEU A 25 -12.25 1.90 52.11
N ARG A 26 -12.97 2.74 51.36
CA ARG A 26 -14.41 2.61 51.21
C ARG A 26 -14.73 2.06 49.84
N VAL A 27 -15.53 1.01 49.81
CA VAL A 27 -15.98 0.32 48.60
C VAL A 27 -17.49 0.44 48.55
N ARG A 28 -18.00 1.16 47.54
CA ARG A 28 -19.43 1.53 47.45
C ARG A 28 -19.98 2.12 48.77
N GLY A 29 -19.16 2.92 49.46
CA GLY A 29 -19.52 3.55 50.74
C GLY A 29 -19.36 2.65 51.98
N LYS A 30 -19.12 1.34 51.83
CA LYS A 30 -18.85 0.42 52.95
C LYS A 30 -17.37 0.40 53.30
N LYS A 31 -17.06 0.37 54.60
CA LYS A 31 -15.70 0.21 55.10
C LYS A 31 -15.24 -1.23 54.86
N VAL A 32 -14.05 -1.40 54.31
CA VAL A 32 -13.45 -2.70 54.07
C VAL A 32 -12.43 -2.95 55.17
N ASP A 33 -12.72 -3.91 56.04
CA ASP A 33 -12.00 -4.07 57.31
C ASP A 33 -11.03 -5.26 57.31
N SER A 34 -11.13 -6.17 56.32
CA SER A 34 -10.26 -7.34 56.21
C SER A 34 -9.65 -7.54 54.81
N THR A 35 -8.58 -8.32 54.75
CA THR A 35 -8.00 -8.81 53.47
C THR A 35 -9.02 -9.66 52.69
N GLU A 36 -9.87 -10.41 53.38
CA GLU A 36 -10.90 -11.24 52.76
C GLU A 36 -11.98 -10.39 52.08
N ASP A 37 -12.40 -9.27 52.68
CA ASP A 37 -13.37 -8.35 52.08
C ASP A 37 -12.85 -7.77 50.76
N VAL A 38 -11.56 -7.43 50.70
CA VAL A 38 -10.91 -6.95 49.47
C VAL A 38 -10.89 -8.03 48.38
N LYS A 39 -10.54 -9.26 48.76
CA LYS A 39 -10.53 -10.41 47.84
C LYS A 39 -11.93 -10.72 47.33
N ASN A 40 -12.93 -10.74 48.21
CA ASN A 40 -14.34 -10.96 47.86
C ASN A 40 -14.83 -9.91 46.87
N TRP A 41 -14.48 -8.65 47.06
CA TRP A 41 -14.87 -7.61 46.12
C TRP A 41 -14.22 -7.76 44.74
N ILE A 42 -12.91 -8.00 44.69
CA ILE A 42 -12.21 -8.27 43.42
C ILE A 42 -12.82 -9.51 42.74
N TYR A 43 -13.14 -10.54 43.53
CA TYR A 43 -13.81 -11.74 43.04
C TYR A 43 -15.19 -11.43 42.45
N GLU A 44 -16.04 -10.66 43.14
CA GLU A 44 -17.35 -10.24 42.64
C GLU A 44 -17.25 -9.52 41.29
N ILE A 45 -16.27 -8.61 41.14
CA ILE A 45 -16.01 -7.91 39.87
C ILE A 45 -15.67 -8.92 38.75
N ILE A 46 -14.79 -9.89 39.04
CA ILE A 46 -14.34 -10.92 38.08
C ILE A 46 -15.46 -11.91 37.75
N VAL A 47 -16.36 -12.19 38.70
CA VAL A 47 -17.51 -13.09 38.52
C VAL A 47 -18.55 -12.48 37.59
N VAL A 48 -18.76 -11.16 37.65
CA VAL A 48 -19.68 -10.46 36.74
C VAL A 48 -19.21 -10.56 35.30
N ALA A 49 -17.92 -10.33 35.06
CA ALA A 49 -17.31 -10.50 33.75
C ALA A 49 -15.78 -10.67 33.89
N PRO A 50 -15.12 -11.42 32.99
CA PRO A 50 -13.66 -11.47 32.95
C PRO A 50 -13.03 -10.07 32.81
N LYS A 51 -12.00 -9.78 33.62
CA LYS A 51 -11.34 -8.47 33.66
C LYS A 51 -9.82 -8.56 33.60
N THR A 52 -9.21 -7.56 32.97
CA THR A 52 -7.77 -7.29 33.08
C THR A 52 -7.41 -6.65 34.43
N PRO A 53 -6.14 -6.73 34.89
CA PRO A 53 -5.68 -6.04 36.09
C PRO A 53 -5.99 -4.53 36.07
N LYS A 54 -5.91 -3.89 34.90
CA LYS A 54 -6.16 -2.44 34.76
C LYS A 54 -7.63 -2.09 34.98
N GLN A 55 -8.56 -2.91 34.49
CA GLN A 55 -10.00 -2.70 34.72
C GLN A 55 -10.35 -2.92 36.18
N ILE A 56 -9.82 -3.97 36.80
CA ILE A 56 -9.99 -4.19 38.24
C ILE A 56 -9.46 -2.98 39.00
N GLN A 57 -8.29 -2.45 38.63
CA GLN A 57 -7.76 -1.21 39.21
C GLN A 57 -8.71 -0.02 39.05
N THR A 58 -9.29 0.19 37.86
CA THR A 58 -10.23 1.29 37.61
C THR A 58 -11.52 1.12 38.41
N GLU A 59 -12.09 -0.09 38.48
CA GLU A 59 -13.33 -0.35 39.20
C GLU A 59 -13.13 -0.39 40.73
N THR A 60 -11.92 -0.74 41.18
CA THR A 60 -11.61 -0.82 42.61
C THR A 60 -10.94 0.41 43.21
N ASN A 61 -10.39 1.29 42.37
CA ASN A 61 -9.45 2.35 42.76
C ASN A 61 -8.20 1.85 43.52
N PHE A 62 -7.86 0.57 43.42
CA PHE A 62 -6.64 0.02 44.00
C PHE A 62 -5.41 0.31 43.13
N SER A 63 -4.23 0.34 43.76
CA SER A 63 -2.99 0.37 43.00
C SER A 63 -2.80 -0.95 42.24
N ALA A 64 -2.10 -0.90 41.11
CA ALA A 64 -1.78 -2.08 40.32
C ALA A 64 -1.11 -3.19 41.15
N MET A 65 -0.25 -2.81 42.10
CA MET A 65 0.41 -3.74 43.02
C MET A 65 -0.59 -4.47 43.94
N HIS A 66 -1.59 -3.76 44.48
CA HIS A 66 -2.62 -4.38 45.32
C HIS A 66 -3.51 -5.31 44.50
N VAL A 67 -3.97 -4.86 43.32
CA VAL A 67 -4.75 -5.72 42.41
C VAL A 67 -3.98 -7.00 42.09
N TRP A 68 -2.71 -6.87 41.71
CA TRP A 68 -1.85 -8.03 41.43
C TRP A 68 -1.75 -8.96 42.65
N ARG A 69 -1.42 -8.43 43.83
CA ARG A 69 -1.27 -9.20 45.07
C ARG A 69 -2.54 -9.99 45.41
N TYR A 70 -3.71 -9.36 45.40
CA TYR A 70 -4.96 -10.02 45.76
C TYR A 70 -5.43 -11.00 44.69
N CYS A 71 -5.22 -10.71 43.39
CA CYS A 71 -5.49 -11.68 42.34
C CYS A 71 -4.59 -12.91 42.45
N GLN A 72 -3.32 -12.78 42.84
CA GLN A 72 -2.44 -13.93 43.09
C GLN A 72 -2.93 -14.81 44.26
N GLN A 73 -3.48 -14.19 45.31
CA GLN A 73 -4.09 -14.94 46.41
C GLN A 73 -5.35 -15.69 45.96
N LEU A 74 -6.26 -15.02 45.23
CA LEU A 74 -7.46 -15.65 44.67
C LEU A 74 -7.14 -16.80 43.68
N LEU A 75 -6.05 -16.67 42.91
CA LEU A 75 -5.54 -17.75 42.06
C LEU A 75 -5.05 -18.93 42.89
N LYS A 76 -4.26 -18.68 43.94
CA LYS A 76 -3.74 -19.72 44.85
C LYS A 76 -4.88 -20.45 45.58
N GLU A 77 -5.95 -19.73 45.92
CA GLU A 77 -7.17 -20.26 46.52
C GLU A 77 -8.06 -21.00 45.51
N GLY A 78 -7.74 -20.95 44.22
CA GLY A 78 -8.54 -21.58 43.17
C GLY A 78 -9.92 -20.95 42.99
N ARG A 79 -10.11 -19.69 43.38
CA ARG A 79 -11.39 -18.98 43.20
C ARG A 79 -11.52 -18.42 41.78
N ILE A 80 -10.40 -18.01 41.21
CA ILE A 80 -10.30 -17.47 39.84
C ILE A 80 -9.25 -18.27 39.05
N GLU A 81 -9.29 -18.11 37.74
CA GLU A 81 -8.29 -18.60 36.79
C GLU A 81 -7.76 -17.43 35.96
N LYS A 82 -6.62 -17.65 35.31
CA LYS A 82 -6.00 -16.67 34.43
C LYS A 82 -5.95 -17.22 33.01
N ASP A 83 -6.49 -16.46 32.07
CA ASP A 83 -6.42 -16.73 30.64
C ASP A 83 -5.77 -15.51 29.97
N GLY A 84 -4.56 -15.69 29.42
CA GLY A 84 -3.74 -14.59 28.93
C GLY A 84 -3.51 -13.51 30.00
N HIS A 85 -3.98 -12.28 29.73
CA HIS A 85 -3.90 -11.15 30.67
C HIS A 85 -5.19 -10.89 31.47
N ILE A 86 -6.17 -11.79 31.39
CA ILE A 86 -7.49 -11.63 31.99
C ILE A 86 -7.66 -12.63 33.14
N TYR A 87 -8.24 -12.14 34.24
CA TYR A 87 -8.74 -12.98 35.31
C TYR A 87 -10.20 -13.33 35.05
N LYS A 88 -10.54 -14.60 35.23
CA LYS A 88 -11.89 -15.15 35.05
C LYS A 88 -12.31 -15.98 36.26
N LYS A 89 -13.61 -16.14 36.48
CA LYS A 89 -14.11 -17.11 37.48
C LYS A 89 -13.63 -18.51 37.10
N LYS A 90 -13.21 -19.31 38.08
CA LYS A 90 -12.85 -20.72 37.85
C LYS A 90 -14.01 -21.49 37.20
N GLY A 91 -13.69 -22.27 36.16
CA GLY A 91 -14.70 -23.04 35.41
C GLY A 91 -15.58 -22.20 34.48
N LEU A 92 -15.29 -20.91 34.31
CA LEU A 92 -15.93 -20.10 33.28
C LEU A 92 -15.45 -20.55 31.90
N GLY A 93 -16.39 -20.98 31.07
CA GLY A 93 -16.10 -21.53 29.75
C GLY A 93 -15.35 -20.53 28.87
N ASP A 94 -14.41 -21.03 28.08
CA ASP A 94 -13.53 -20.20 27.24
C ASP A 94 -14.32 -19.33 26.25
N TYR A 95 -15.51 -19.76 25.82
CA TYR A 95 -16.39 -18.96 24.98
C TYR A 95 -16.81 -17.62 25.62
N GLN A 96 -17.18 -17.61 26.90
CA GLN A 96 -17.62 -16.40 27.59
C GLN A 96 -16.47 -15.40 27.79
N VAL A 97 -15.26 -15.91 28.01
CA VAL A 97 -14.04 -15.10 28.13
C VAL A 97 -13.67 -14.49 26.78
N ARG A 98 -13.79 -15.24 25.70
CA ARG A 98 -13.59 -14.77 24.33
C ARG A 98 -14.59 -13.68 23.93
N LEU A 99 -15.88 -13.89 24.21
CA LEU A 99 -16.91 -12.87 23.97
C LEU A 99 -16.61 -11.57 24.71
N GLU A 100 -16.22 -11.65 25.97
CA GLU A 100 -15.93 -10.46 26.76
C GLU A 100 -14.66 -9.74 26.27
N ARG A 101 -13.61 -10.48 25.91
CA ARG A 101 -12.42 -9.95 25.22
C ARG A 101 -12.77 -9.17 23.96
N ILE A 102 -13.66 -9.73 23.14
CA ILE A 102 -14.13 -9.11 21.90
C ILE A 102 -14.91 -7.83 22.19
N ASN A 103 -15.84 -7.86 23.15
CA ASN A 103 -16.68 -6.72 23.51
C ASN A 103 -15.87 -5.56 24.10
N GLN A 104 -14.77 -5.87 24.79
CA GLN A 104 -13.89 -4.89 25.42
C GLN A 104 -12.76 -4.37 24.48
N LEU A 105 -12.70 -4.86 23.24
CA LEU A 105 -11.66 -4.49 22.27
C LEU A 105 -11.83 -3.02 21.85
N THR A 106 -11.12 -2.10 22.51
CA THR A 106 -11.10 -0.68 22.12
C THR A 106 -9.98 -0.39 21.11
N LYS A 107 -10.05 0.77 20.42
CA LYS A 107 -8.99 1.23 19.50
C LYS A 107 -7.62 1.33 20.20
N GLN A 108 -7.61 1.80 21.45
CA GLN A 108 -6.39 1.95 22.26
C GLN A 108 -5.92 0.60 22.82
N GLY A 109 -6.87 -0.24 23.25
CA GLY A 109 -6.58 -1.60 23.74
C GLY A 109 -5.96 -2.48 22.66
N PHE A 110 -6.40 -2.36 21.40
CA PHE A 110 -5.90 -3.19 20.30
C PHE A 110 -4.38 -3.13 20.11
N SER A 111 -3.78 -1.94 20.21
CA SER A 111 -2.33 -1.77 20.10
C SER A 111 -1.54 -2.30 21.27
N GLN A 112 -2.19 -2.65 22.39
CA GLN A 112 -1.56 -3.17 23.60
C GLN A 112 -1.59 -4.70 23.66
N ILE A 113 -2.30 -5.35 22.74
CA ILE A 113 -2.40 -6.81 22.71
C ILE A 113 -1.03 -7.41 22.36
N PRO A 114 -0.53 -8.39 23.14
CA PRO A 114 0.79 -9.01 22.93
C PRO A 114 1.00 -9.51 21.50
N ILE A 115 0.05 -10.28 20.96
CA ILE A 115 0.18 -10.86 19.61
C ILE A 115 0.25 -9.80 18.50
N ILE A 116 -0.21 -8.57 18.78
CA ILE A 116 -0.20 -7.44 17.83
C ILE A 116 1.13 -6.66 17.88
N GLN A 117 1.95 -6.82 18.92
CA GLN A 117 3.21 -6.06 19.05
C GLN A 117 4.16 -6.18 17.85
N PRO A 118 4.32 -7.36 17.20
CA PRO A 118 5.14 -7.46 15.98
C PRO A 118 4.66 -6.56 14.83
N LEU A 119 3.35 -6.40 14.65
CA LEU A 119 2.76 -5.47 13.67
C LEU A 119 3.07 -4.01 14.02
N ILE A 120 3.01 -3.65 15.30
CA ILE A 120 3.35 -2.30 15.79
C ILE A 120 4.83 -2.00 15.59
N ALA A 121 5.72 -2.95 15.91
CA ALA A 121 7.15 -2.82 15.67
C ALA A 121 7.44 -2.59 14.18
N ASN A 122 6.75 -3.31 13.29
CA ASN A 122 6.88 -3.15 11.85
C ASN A 122 6.44 -1.76 11.34
N ILE A 123 5.54 -1.06 12.04
CA ILE A 123 5.16 0.33 11.71
C ILE A 123 6.27 1.32 12.08
N LYS A 124 7.01 1.04 13.16
CA LYS A 124 8.06 1.93 13.70
C LYS A 124 9.40 1.80 13.00
N ARG A 125 9.54 0.82 12.10
CA ARG A 125 10.77 0.57 11.34
C ARG A 125 11.12 1.78 10.46
N PRO A 126 12.29 2.41 10.64
CA PRO A 126 12.67 3.61 9.88
C PRO A 126 12.98 3.32 8.41
N ASP A 127 13.37 2.08 8.09
CA ASP A 127 13.72 1.61 6.75
C ASP A 127 12.50 1.25 5.88
N LEU A 128 11.34 1.03 6.48
CA LEU A 128 10.12 0.67 5.77
C LEU A 128 9.18 1.87 5.65
N LYS A 129 8.57 2.02 4.46
CA LYS A 129 7.48 2.98 4.25
C LYS A 129 6.32 2.66 5.20
N SER A 130 6.25 3.42 6.29
CA SER A 130 5.28 3.31 7.38
C SER A 130 3.81 3.22 6.90
N GLY A 131 3.50 3.77 5.72
CA GLY A 131 2.17 3.73 5.12
C GLY A 131 1.61 2.32 4.91
N SER A 132 2.37 1.38 4.36
CA SER A 132 1.84 0.02 4.10
C SER A 132 1.67 -0.76 5.40
N ALA A 133 2.61 -0.66 6.34
CA ALA A 133 2.52 -1.34 7.63
C ALA A 133 1.33 -0.79 8.44
N LYS A 134 1.15 0.55 8.45
CA LYS A 134 0.02 1.22 9.10
C LYS A 134 -1.32 0.83 8.48
N SER A 135 -1.37 0.68 7.15
CA SER A 135 -2.55 0.16 6.45
C SER A 135 -2.86 -1.27 6.89
N ASN A 136 -1.88 -2.17 6.89
CA ASN A 136 -2.08 -3.57 7.30
C ASN A 136 -2.59 -3.68 8.74
N TYR A 137 -2.02 -2.92 9.68
CA TYR A 137 -2.52 -2.85 11.06
C TYR A 137 -3.96 -2.31 11.14
N THR A 138 -4.25 -1.23 10.41
CA THR A 138 -5.58 -0.62 10.43
C THR A 138 -6.64 -1.58 9.91
N GLN A 139 -6.32 -2.33 8.85
CA GLN A 139 -7.25 -3.31 8.28
C GLN A 139 -7.46 -4.50 9.22
N LEU A 140 -6.41 -5.07 9.79
CA LEU A 140 -6.55 -6.16 10.78
C LEU A 140 -7.41 -5.70 11.96
N ARG A 141 -7.15 -4.51 12.48
CA ARG A 141 -7.98 -3.91 13.54
C ARG A 141 -9.43 -3.78 13.11
N SER A 142 -9.70 -3.32 11.90
CA SER A 142 -11.06 -3.20 11.37
C SER A 142 -11.75 -4.56 11.26
N ILE A 143 -11.03 -5.63 10.90
CA ILE A 143 -11.56 -6.99 10.86
C ILE A 143 -11.91 -7.46 12.29
N CYS A 144 -10.95 -7.42 13.21
CA CYS A 144 -11.15 -7.88 14.59
C CYS A 144 -12.26 -7.13 15.34
N LEU A 145 -12.43 -5.83 15.06
CA LEU A 145 -13.47 -4.99 15.67
C LEU A 145 -14.85 -5.08 14.99
N GLY A 146 -15.00 -5.87 13.93
CA GLY A 146 -16.23 -5.95 13.14
C GLY A 146 -16.57 -4.66 12.40
N ARG A 147 -15.56 -3.85 12.07
CA ARG A 147 -15.73 -2.65 11.22
C ARG A 147 -15.64 -2.97 9.74
N ALA A 148 -14.92 -4.03 9.38
CA ALA A 148 -14.88 -4.52 8.01
C ALA A 148 -16.25 -5.11 7.62
N ILE A 149 -16.80 -5.96 8.51
CA ILE A 149 -18.15 -6.51 8.46
C ILE A 149 -18.69 -6.64 9.91
N PRO A 150 -19.93 -6.20 10.21
CA PRO A 150 -20.45 -6.21 11.58
C PRO A 150 -20.70 -7.59 12.19
N THR A 151 -20.92 -8.62 11.36
CA THR A 151 -21.23 -10.00 11.79
C THR A 151 -20.01 -10.73 12.34
N PHE A 152 -18.82 -10.34 11.91
CA PHE A 152 -17.58 -10.97 12.33
C PHE A 152 -16.84 -10.11 13.35
N LYS A 153 -16.52 -10.68 14.51
CA LYS A 153 -15.60 -10.08 15.47
C LYS A 153 -14.71 -11.17 16.07
N CYS A 154 -13.45 -10.85 16.25
CA CYS A 154 -12.48 -11.80 16.78
C CYS A 154 -11.39 -11.06 17.56
N HIS A 155 -11.12 -11.48 18.79
CA HIS A 155 -9.94 -11.02 19.50
C HIS A 155 -8.70 -11.60 18.78
N PRO A 156 -7.64 -10.83 18.52
CA PRO A 156 -6.47 -11.34 17.80
C PRO A 156 -5.80 -12.57 18.42
N GLU A 157 -5.85 -12.72 19.74
CA GLU A 157 -5.29 -13.88 20.45
C GLU A 157 -6.13 -15.15 20.26
N ASP A 158 -7.40 -15.00 19.89
CA ASP A 158 -8.31 -16.12 19.62
C ASP A 158 -8.32 -16.48 18.12
N TRP A 159 -7.38 -15.93 17.34
CA TRP A 159 -7.28 -16.18 15.91
C TRP A 159 -6.64 -17.55 15.65
N HIS A 160 -7.47 -18.58 15.52
CA HIS A 160 -7.10 -19.97 15.22
C HIS A 160 -6.70 -20.14 13.75
N ALA A 161 -5.60 -19.50 13.37
CA ALA A 161 -4.97 -19.53 12.04
C ALA A 161 -5.99 -19.72 10.89
N HIS A 162 -5.97 -20.87 10.23
CA HIS A 162 -6.77 -21.18 9.04
C HIS A 162 -8.29 -21.11 9.30
N GLU A 163 -8.78 -21.66 10.40
CA GLU A 163 -10.21 -21.74 10.72
C GLU A 163 -10.85 -20.36 10.85
N THR A 164 -10.22 -19.47 11.63
CA THR A 164 -10.71 -18.10 11.81
C THR A 164 -10.67 -17.30 10.51
N THR A 165 -9.68 -17.55 9.66
CA THR A 165 -9.55 -16.87 8.37
C THR A 165 -10.63 -17.33 7.39
N ILE A 166 -10.93 -18.63 7.34
CA ILE A 166 -12.02 -19.21 6.56
C ILE A 166 -13.37 -18.65 7.04
N ALA A 167 -13.61 -18.65 8.35
CA ALA A 167 -14.84 -18.10 8.93
C ALA A 167 -15.04 -16.61 8.56
N PHE A 168 -13.97 -15.79 8.69
CA PHE A 168 -14.03 -14.39 8.27
C PHE A 168 -14.30 -14.24 6.77
N ARG A 169 -13.61 -15.01 5.92
CA ARG A 169 -13.77 -14.97 4.46
C ARG A 169 -15.22 -15.26 4.07
N ASP A 170 -15.77 -16.36 4.59
CA ASP A 170 -17.10 -16.82 4.22
C ASP A 170 -18.19 -15.83 4.69
N GLU A 171 -18.05 -15.28 5.89
CA GLU A 171 -18.92 -14.19 6.35
C GLU A 171 -18.77 -12.91 5.50
N TYR A 172 -17.55 -12.57 5.09
CA TYR A 172 -17.31 -11.40 4.25
C TYR A 172 -17.99 -11.56 2.89
N PHE A 173 -17.87 -12.73 2.28
CA PHE A 173 -18.48 -13.05 0.99
C PHE A 173 -19.99 -12.92 1.05
N LYS A 174 -20.61 -13.49 2.09
CA LYS A 174 -22.05 -13.35 2.35
C LYS A 174 -22.45 -11.89 2.57
N TYR A 175 -21.72 -11.14 3.38
CA TYR A 175 -22.08 -9.77 3.75
C TYR A 175 -21.89 -8.76 2.61
N LYS A 176 -20.84 -8.91 1.79
CA LYS A 176 -20.51 -8.00 0.69
C LYS A 176 -21.01 -8.46 -0.67
N ASN A 177 -21.65 -9.62 -0.76
CA ASN A 177 -22.05 -10.27 -2.00
C ASN A 177 -20.89 -10.32 -3.00
N THR A 178 -19.78 -10.93 -2.58
CA THR A 178 -18.56 -11.07 -3.37
C THR A 178 -17.98 -12.46 -3.17
N ASP A 179 -17.20 -12.92 -4.13
CA ASP A 179 -16.45 -14.18 -4.10
C ASP A 179 -14.98 -13.98 -3.73
N ARG A 180 -14.56 -12.73 -3.44
CA ARG A 180 -13.15 -12.41 -3.24
C ARG A 180 -12.91 -11.31 -2.21
N LEU A 181 -11.91 -11.55 -1.36
CA LEU A 181 -11.45 -10.54 -0.41
C LEU A 181 -10.65 -9.45 -1.16
N PRO A 182 -10.91 -8.16 -0.90
CA PRO A 182 -10.11 -7.08 -1.46
C PRO A 182 -8.61 -7.23 -1.15
N ALA A 183 -7.73 -6.89 -2.09
CA ALA A 183 -6.28 -7.03 -1.94
C ALA A 183 -5.70 -6.45 -0.62
N HIS A 184 -6.26 -5.35 -0.10
CA HIS A 184 -5.77 -4.74 1.13
C HIS A 184 -6.12 -5.55 2.39
N ILE A 185 -7.25 -6.28 2.38
CA ILE A 185 -7.62 -7.23 3.44
C ILE A 185 -6.74 -8.47 3.35
N ARG A 186 -6.58 -9.05 2.14
CA ARG A 186 -5.69 -10.21 1.91
C ARG A 186 -4.26 -9.93 2.38
N LYS A 187 -3.70 -8.78 1.99
CA LYS A 187 -2.36 -8.34 2.40
C LYS A 187 -2.24 -8.17 3.92
N SER A 188 -3.26 -7.60 4.55
CA SER A 188 -3.30 -7.41 6.00
C SER A 188 -3.26 -8.75 6.74
N LEU A 189 -4.11 -9.70 6.34
CA LEU A 189 -4.15 -11.04 6.91
C LEU A 189 -2.83 -11.79 6.69
N ARG A 190 -2.27 -11.81 5.48
CA ARG A 190 -0.95 -12.41 5.22
C ARG A 190 0.15 -11.84 6.11
N THR A 191 0.15 -10.51 6.32
CA THR A 191 1.12 -9.86 7.20
C THR A 191 0.94 -10.28 8.66
N PHE A 192 -0.31 -10.45 9.10
CA PHE A 192 -0.62 -10.96 10.44
C PHE A 192 -0.13 -12.40 10.63
N TYR A 193 -0.36 -13.28 9.65
CA TYR A 193 0.19 -14.65 9.64
C TYR A 193 1.70 -14.66 9.79
N GLN A 194 2.40 -13.92 8.92
CA GLN A 194 3.85 -13.88 8.90
C GLN A 194 4.44 -13.30 10.20
N LEU A 195 3.93 -12.16 10.67
CA LEU A 195 4.58 -11.41 11.74
C LEU A 195 4.09 -11.77 13.13
N CYS A 196 2.79 -12.05 13.28
CA CYS A 196 2.13 -12.22 14.57
C CYS A 196 1.89 -13.69 14.91
N LEU A 197 1.39 -14.48 13.95
CA LEU A 197 1.22 -15.93 14.13
C LEU A 197 2.53 -16.71 13.90
N LYS A 198 3.57 -16.05 13.37
CA LYS A 198 4.86 -16.67 13.01
C LYS A 198 4.71 -17.86 12.07
N TYR A 199 3.69 -17.80 11.22
CA TYR A 199 3.34 -18.85 10.26
C TYR A 199 3.35 -18.27 8.84
N PRO A 200 4.50 -18.29 8.13
CA PRO A 200 4.55 -17.82 6.75
C PRO A 200 3.81 -18.81 5.85
N LEU A 201 2.73 -18.34 5.22
CA LEU A 201 1.92 -19.14 4.30
C LEU A 201 2.66 -19.41 2.99
N SER A 202 2.59 -20.65 2.50
CA SER A 202 2.86 -20.96 1.10
C SER A 202 1.83 -20.31 0.17
N GLU A 203 2.13 -20.25 -1.13
CA GLU A 203 1.19 -19.72 -2.12
C GLU A 203 -0.10 -20.54 -2.19
N MET A 204 0.02 -21.88 -2.11
CA MET A 204 -1.12 -22.80 -2.13
C MET A 204 -2.01 -22.64 -0.90
N GLU A 205 -1.44 -22.51 0.30
CA GLU A 205 -2.22 -22.25 1.52
C GLU A 205 -2.91 -20.89 1.46
N ALA A 206 -2.20 -19.84 1.03
CA ALA A 206 -2.79 -18.51 0.89
C ALA A 206 -3.96 -18.51 -0.11
N LEU A 207 -3.85 -19.29 -1.18
CA LEU A 207 -4.93 -19.51 -2.15
C LEU A 207 -6.13 -20.24 -1.54
N GLN A 208 -5.91 -21.35 -0.82
CA GLN A 208 -6.97 -22.09 -0.13
C GLN A 208 -7.72 -21.22 0.88
N LEU A 209 -7.01 -20.31 1.55
CA LEU A 209 -7.57 -19.35 2.50
C LEU A 209 -8.24 -18.14 1.83
N GLY A 210 -8.17 -17.99 0.50
CA GLY A 210 -8.70 -16.82 -0.22
C GLY A 210 -7.97 -15.51 0.09
N ILE A 211 -6.74 -15.60 0.60
CA ILE A 211 -5.87 -14.46 0.92
C ILE A 211 -4.59 -14.46 0.09
N ASP A 212 -4.68 -14.96 -1.14
CA ASP A 212 -3.57 -15.09 -2.08
C ASP A 212 -2.88 -13.76 -2.42
N GLY A 213 -1.76 -13.82 -3.14
CA GLY A 213 -1.00 -12.63 -3.55
C GLY A 213 -1.39 -12.03 -4.90
N SER A 214 -2.28 -12.68 -5.67
CA SER A 214 -2.58 -12.25 -7.03
C SER A 214 -3.33 -10.92 -7.05
N LYS A 215 -3.08 -10.12 -8.08
CA LYS A 215 -3.66 -8.78 -8.23
C LYS A 215 -5.07 -8.91 -8.83
N ASP A 216 -6.01 -8.11 -8.33
CA ASP A 216 -7.43 -8.20 -8.71
C ASP A 216 -7.71 -7.70 -10.15
N GLU A 217 -6.79 -6.93 -10.75
CA GLU A 217 -7.08 -6.16 -11.97
C GLU A 217 -5.97 -6.37 -13.01
N VAL A 218 -5.88 -7.60 -13.55
CA VAL A 218 -5.04 -7.90 -14.72
C VAL A 218 -5.57 -7.09 -15.91
N GLY A 219 -4.68 -6.46 -16.67
CA GLY A 219 -5.04 -5.63 -17.81
C GLY A 219 -5.76 -4.33 -17.46
N LYS A 220 -5.80 -3.92 -16.17
CA LYS A 220 -6.52 -2.71 -15.72
C LYS A 220 -6.27 -1.46 -16.54
N TYR A 221 -5.02 -1.29 -16.99
CA TYR A 221 -4.59 -0.08 -17.68
C TYR A 221 -4.43 -0.32 -19.18
N ALA A 222 -4.80 -1.49 -19.71
CA ALA A 222 -4.61 -1.85 -21.12
C ALA A 222 -5.32 -0.89 -22.09
N ASP A 223 -6.44 -0.32 -21.65
CA ASP A 223 -7.30 0.57 -22.44
C ASP A 223 -7.14 2.06 -22.02
N CYS A 224 -6.29 2.36 -21.04
CA CYS A 224 -5.98 3.73 -20.63
C CYS A 224 -4.76 4.26 -21.41
N LYS A 225 -4.95 4.58 -22.68
CA LYS A 225 -3.92 5.05 -23.62
C LYS A 225 -4.47 6.13 -24.55
N PHE A 226 -3.55 6.86 -25.18
CA PHE A 226 -3.88 7.71 -26.31
C PHE A 226 -3.99 6.88 -27.60
N HIS A 227 -4.86 7.31 -28.49
CA HIS A 227 -5.12 6.78 -29.82
C HIS A 227 -4.85 7.85 -30.87
N GLY A 228 -4.29 7.47 -32.02
CA GLY A 228 -3.98 8.42 -33.10
C GLY A 228 -3.15 9.60 -32.59
N ASN A 229 -3.68 10.81 -32.78
CA ASN A 229 -3.04 12.08 -32.41
C ASN A 229 -3.56 12.67 -31.08
N GLU A 230 -4.30 11.91 -30.27
CA GLU A 230 -4.92 12.43 -29.03
C GLU A 230 -3.89 13.07 -28.06
N PHE A 231 -2.64 12.60 -28.06
CA PHE A 231 -1.56 13.19 -27.25
C PHE A 231 -1.20 14.59 -27.73
N GLU A 232 -0.97 14.75 -29.03
CA GLU A 232 -0.68 16.01 -29.69
C GLU A 232 -1.88 16.96 -29.63
N ASP A 233 -3.09 16.46 -29.85
CA ASP A 233 -4.33 17.23 -29.76
C ASP A 233 -4.52 17.82 -28.36
N LEU A 234 -4.22 17.04 -27.31
CA LEU A 234 -4.27 17.52 -25.94
C LEU A 234 -3.20 18.59 -25.65
N MET A 235 -1.99 18.45 -26.19
CA MET A 235 -0.97 19.50 -26.06
C MET A 235 -1.39 20.77 -26.81
N ASN A 236 -1.86 20.62 -28.05
CA ASN A 236 -2.32 21.72 -28.89
C ASN A 236 -3.51 22.45 -28.28
N TYR A 237 -4.42 21.74 -27.60
CA TYR A 237 -5.51 22.34 -26.84
C TYR A 237 -5.00 23.40 -25.85
N TYR A 238 -3.99 23.08 -25.03
CA TYR A 238 -3.43 24.02 -24.07
C TYR A 238 -2.59 25.11 -24.72
N LEU A 239 -1.81 24.78 -25.75
CA LEU A 239 -1.04 25.76 -26.51
C LEU A 239 -1.95 26.83 -27.14
N ASN A 240 -3.08 26.43 -27.71
CA ASN A 240 -4.07 27.34 -28.29
C ASN A 240 -4.76 28.22 -27.24
N LYS A 241 -4.77 27.81 -25.97
CA LYS A 241 -5.25 28.62 -24.83
C LYS A 241 -4.15 29.48 -24.20
N ASN A 242 -2.95 29.51 -24.79
CA ASN A 242 -1.76 30.13 -24.23
C ASN A 242 -1.37 29.60 -22.84
N ASP A 243 -1.73 28.35 -22.53
CA ASP A 243 -1.37 27.67 -21.27
C ASP A 243 -0.14 26.77 -21.47
N LEU A 244 1.03 27.44 -21.53
CA LEU A 244 2.30 26.75 -21.76
C LEU A 244 2.67 25.80 -20.60
N GLU A 245 2.31 26.12 -19.35
CA GLU A 245 2.56 25.23 -18.20
C GLU A 245 1.83 23.90 -18.39
N MET A 246 0.54 23.94 -18.75
CA MET A 246 -0.25 22.73 -18.93
C MET A 246 0.20 21.91 -20.13
N ALA A 247 0.52 22.56 -21.26
CA ALA A 247 1.08 21.86 -22.41
C ALA A 247 2.39 21.14 -22.05
N ALA A 248 3.30 21.84 -21.35
CA ALA A 248 4.55 21.25 -20.88
C ALA A 248 4.32 20.15 -19.83
N TYR A 249 3.32 20.28 -18.96
CA TYR A 249 2.95 19.27 -17.99
C TYR A 249 2.46 18.00 -18.67
N VAL A 250 1.57 18.11 -19.65
CA VAL A 250 1.07 16.97 -20.44
C VAL A 250 2.22 16.27 -21.15
N ALA A 251 3.07 17.04 -21.83
CA ALA A 251 4.27 16.55 -22.51
C ALA A 251 5.17 15.77 -21.55
N PHE A 252 5.63 16.42 -20.47
CA PHE A 252 6.58 15.85 -19.52
C PHE A 252 5.99 14.67 -18.75
N ALA A 253 4.76 14.77 -18.22
CA ALA A 253 4.16 13.72 -17.41
C ALA A 253 3.85 12.45 -18.23
N THR A 254 3.50 12.60 -19.51
CA THR A 254 3.25 11.48 -20.42
C THR A 254 4.58 10.83 -20.82
N GLU A 255 5.50 11.58 -21.40
CA GLU A 255 6.75 11.06 -21.95
C GLU A 255 7.67 10.48 -20.88
N THR A 256 7.72 11.10 -19.70
CA THR A 256 8.48 10.53 -18.57
C THR A 256 7.69 9.49 -17.78
N PHE A 257 6.36 9.40 -17.96
CA PHE A 257 5.44 8.56 -17.17
C PHE A 257 5.73 8.58 -15.65
N GLY A 258 6.20 9.73 -15.14
CA GLY A 258 6.46 9.95 -13.74
C GLY A 258 5.19 9.86 -12.91
N ARG A 259 5.29 9.48 -11.63
CA ARG A 259 4.13 9.61 -10.75
C ARG A 259 3.81 11.09 -10.55
N PRO A 260 2.54 11.49 -10.39
CA PRO A 260 2.16 12.90 -10.26
C PRO A 260 2.98 13.69 -9.23
N GLY A 261 3.16 13.12 -8.03
CA GLY A 261 3.97 13.75 -6.98
C GLY A 261 5.48 13.77 -7.25
N ARG A 262 5.98 12.97 -8.20
CA ARG A 262 7.38 13.00 -8.66
C ARG A 262 7.59 13.99 -9.78
N VAL A 263 6.65 14.06 -10.72
CA VAL A 263 6.63 15.13 -11.74
C VAL A 263 6.61 16.51 -11.07
N PHE A 264 5.79 16.69 -10.03
CA PHE A 264 5.76 17.93 -9.25
C PHE A 264 7.09 18.27 -8.55
N MET A 265 7.84 17.26 -8.12
CA MET A 265 9.12 17.43 -7.43
C MET A 265 10.33 17.41 -8.39
N ALA A 266 10.10 17.31 -9.70
CA ALA A 266 11.17 17.27 -10.69
C ALA A 266 11.86 18.64 -10.74
N LYS A 267 13.20 18.62 -10.78
CA LYS A 267 14.01 19.84 -10.89
C LYS A 267 14.45 20.04 -12.34
N ALA A 268 14.47 21.29 -12.77
CA ALA A 268 14.95 21.65 -14.10
C ALA A 268 16.41 21.23 -14.31
N SER A 269 17.24 21.33 -13.27
CA SER A 269 18.66 20.94 -13.28
C SER A 269 18.90 19.44 -13.53
N ASP A 270 17.90 18.59 -13.30
CA ASP A 270 18.04 17.13 -13.46
C ASP A 270 17.85 16.68 -14.92
N PHE A 271 17.59 17.63 -15.81
CA PHE A 271 17.31 17.37 -17.22
C PHE A 271 18.08 18.32 -18.14
N HIS A 272 18.38 17.85 -19.34
CA HIS A 272 19.12 18.58 -20.36
C HIS A 272 18.70 18.13 -21.75
N ILE A 273 19.01 18.95 -22.75
CA ILE A 273 18.76 18.63 -24.16
C ILE A 273 20.03 18.05 -24.74
N VAL A 274 19.89 16.90 -25.39
CA VAL A 274 20.93 16.30 -26.21
C VAL A 274 20.49 16.28 -27.67
N LYS A 275 21.46 16.25 -28.57
CA LYS A 275 21.25 16.09 -30.00
C LYS A 275 21.59 14.66 -30.37
N GLU A 276 20.61 13.93 -30.88
CA GLU A 276 20.79 12.55 -31.35
C GLU A 276 20.65 12.49 -32.87
N LYS A 277 21.43 11.62 -33.52
CA LYS A 277 21.27 11.32 -34.94
C LYS A 277 20.35 10.12 -35.08
N LEU A 278 19.19 10.33 -35.70
CA LEU A 278 18.26 9.27 -36.02
C LEU A 278 18.35 8.94 -37.51
N THR A 279 18.33 7.65 -37.83
CA THR A 279 18.33 7.18 -39.21
C THR A 279 16.99 6.50 -39.48
N ARG A 280 16.30 6.94 -40.53
CA ARG A 280 15.06 6.31 -41.00
C ARG A 280 15.23 5.81 -42.42
N THR A 281 14.46 4.79 -42.77
CA THR A 281 14.46 4.20 -44.10
C THR A 281 13.05 4.22 -44.67
N LYS A 282 12.94 4.41 -45.99
CA LYS A 282 11.68 4.37 -46.72
C LYS A 282 11.87 3.61 -48.02
N ALA A 283 11.00 2.65 -48.30
CA ALA A 283 10.95 2.03 -49.61
C ALA A 283 10.37 3.02 -50.63
N THR A 284 10.95 3.09 -51.83
CA THR A 284 10.55 4.10 -52.83
C THR A 284 9.14 3.86 -53.39
N TRP A 285 8.58 2.66 -53.23
CA TRP A 285 7.21 2.31 -53.60
C TRP A 285 6.19 2.48 -52.47
N ASP A 286 6.63 2.85 -51.27
CA ASP A 286 5.74 3.14 -50.14
C ASP A 286 5.52 4.66 -50.05
N SER A 287 4.32 5.10 -49.66
CA SER A 287 4.05 6.52 -49.44
C SER A 287 4.64 7.02 -48.12
N ASP A 288 4.84 6.12 -47.15
CA ASP A 288 5.14 6.48 -45.77
C ASP A 288 6.56 6.06 -45.33
N TRP A 289 7.11 6.76 -44.34
CA TRP A 289 8.40 6.41 -43.73
C TRP A 289 8.18 5.35 -42.64
N SER A 290 8.96 4.26 -42.67
CA SER A 290 8.95 3.27 -41.59
C SER A 290 10.06 3.55 -40.58
N TYR A 291 9.70 3.72 -39.30
CA TYR A 291 10.63 3.70 -38.18
C TYR A 291 10.74 2.26 -37.66
N ASP A 292 11.48 1.40 -38.35
CA ASP A 292 11.73 0.05 -37.86
C ASP A 292 13.13 -0.03 -37.22
N GLU A 293 13.18 0.09 -35.90
CA GLU A 293 14.41 -0.05 -35.11
C GLU A 293 15.10 -1.40 -35.30
N ARG A 294 14.41 -2.48 -35.73
CA ARG A 294 15.04 -3.79 -35.97
C ARG A 294 15.68 -3.87 -37.34
N LEU A 295 15.06 -3.24 -38.34
CA LEU A 295 15.77 -2.96 -39.60
C LEU A 295 17.01 -2.13 -39.29
N VAL A 296 16.95 -1.14 -38.39
CA VAL A 296 18.10 -0.27 -38.01
C VAL A 296 19.15 -0.94 -37.10
N ALA A 297 18.75 -1.88 -36.24
CA ALA A 297 19.62 -2.48 -35.24
C ALA A 297 20.66 -3.44 -35.84
N ASP A 298 20.35 -4.11 -36.96
CA ASP A 298 21.35 -4.90 -37.68
C ASP A 298 21.97 -4.09 -38.81
N ARG A 299 22.87 -3.18 -38.42
CA ARG A 299 23.66 -2.33 -39.35
C ARG A 299 24.32 -3.13 -40.46
N ARG A 300 24.63 -4.42 -40.23
CA ARG A 300 25.24 -5.31 -41.22
C ARG A 300 24.20 -5.81 -42.22
N MET A 301 23.05 -6.28 -41.73
CA MET A 301 21.92 -6.66 -42.58
C MET A 301 21.38 -5.46 -43.38
N GLN A 302 21.35 -4.24 -42.82
CA GLN A 302 21.02 -3.01 -43.56
C GLN A 302 21.99 -2.70 -44.66
N MET A 303 23.29 -2.81 -44.43
CA MET A 303 24.29 -2.47 -45.43
C MET A 303 24.26 -3.49 -46.59
N GLU A 304 23.99 -4.76 -46.29
CA GLU A 304 23.80 -5.82 -47.27
C GLU A 304 22.50 -5.62 -48.07
N LEU A 305 21.35 -5.41 -47.40
CA LEU A 305 20.08 -5.10 -48.07
C LEU A 305 20.13 -3.77 -48.84
N TYR A 306 20.77 -2.74 -48.31
CA TYR A 306 20.94 -1.45 -48.96
C TYR A 306 21.79 -1.60 -50.22
N SER A 307 22.86 -2.40 -50.20
CA SER A 307 23.63 -2.67 -51.41
C SER A 307 22.78 -3.35 -52.50
N ALA A 308 21.86 -4.24 -52.11
CA ALA A 308 20.96 -4.94 -53.02
C ALA A 308 19.71 -4.13 -53.44
N LEU A 309 19.30 -3.15 -52.64
CA LEU A 309 18.07 -2.36 -52.81
C LEU A 309 18.33 -0.85 -52.89
N LYS A 310 19.55 -0.44 -53.27
CA LYS A 310 20.00 0.96 -53.22
C LYS A 310 19.10 1.92 -54.03
N GLU A 311 18.55 1.45 -55.14
CA GLU A 311 17.62 2.21 -56.00
C GLU A 311 16.17 2.22 -55.48
N LYS A 312 15.94 1.44 -54.43
CA LYS A 312 14.63 0.99 -53.96
C LYS A 312 14.35 1.43 -52.53
N ILE A 313 15.35 1.95 -51.83
CA ILE A 313 15.24 2.43 -50.45
C ILE A 313 15.94 3.77 -50.31
N ALA A 314 15.22 4.78 -49.81
CA ALA A 314 15.79 6.02 -49.33
C ALA A 314 16.21 5.88 -47.86
N ILE A 315 17.43 6.29 -47.54
CA ILE A 315 17.93 6.39 -46.17
C ILE A 315 18.15 7.86 -45.86
N GLU A 316 17.59 8.32 -44.74
CA GLU A 316 17.79 9.67 -44.25
C GLU A 316 18.31 9.62 -42.82
N THR A 317 19.42 10.31 -42.58
CA THR A 317 19.91 10.58 -41.23
C THR A 317 19.67 12.05 -40.92
N PHE A 318 18.95 12.32 -39.84
CA PHE A 318 18.66 13.67 -39.37
C PHE A 318 18.92 13.77 -37.87
N GLU A 319 19.14 14.99 -37.40
CA GLU A 319 19.38 15.27 -35.99
C GLU A 319 18.04 15.61 -35.30
N ILE A 320 17.80 15.02 -34.15
CA ILE A 320 16.67 15.33 -33.28
C ILE A 320 17.17 15.86 -31.95
N GLU A 321 16.40 16.75 -31.33
CA GLU A 321 16.60 17.10 -29.94
C GLU A 321 15.85 16.08 -29.07
N VAL A 322 16.55 15.51 -28.10
CA VAL A 322 15.97 14.63 -27.06
C VAL A 322 16.15 15.31 -25.72
N PHE A 323 15.10 15.30 -24.91
CA PHE A 323 15.16 15.80 -23.54
C PHE A 323 15.43 14.64 -22.59
N GLU A 324 16.62 14.59 -22.02
CA GLU A 324 17.06 13.51 -21.13
C GLU A 324 17.18 13.99 -19.69
N GLY A 325 16.96 13.09 -18.74
CA GLY A 325 17.22 13.38 -17.35
C GLY A 325 16.88 12.24 -16.41
N LYS A 326 16.70 12.60 -15.15
CA LYS A 326 16.50 11.63 -14.07
C LYS A 326 15.31 12.01 -13.21
N LEU A 327 14.51 11.01 -12.82
CA LEU A 327 13.38 11.21 -11.92
C LEU A 327 13.44 10.24 -10.74
N TYR A 328 13.56 10.80 -9.54
CA TYR A 328 13.54 10.02 -8.31
C TYR A 328 12.13 9.46 -8.02
N GLU A 329 12.03 8.16 -7.79
CA GLU A 329 10.81 7.48 -7.40
C GLU A 329 10.92 6.99 -5.96
N SER A 330 10.19 7.63 -5.04
CA SER A 330 10.34 7.24 -3.64
C SER A 330 9.84 5.84 -3.35
N LYS A 331 8.84 5.30 -4.07
CA LYS A 331 8.29 3.96 -3.74
C LYS A 331 9.37 2.89 -3.77
N THR A 332 10.23 2.98 -4.77
CA THR A 332 11.34 2.08 -5.05
C THR A 332 12.63 2.59 -4.42
N ASN A 333 12.67 3.88 -4.06
CA ASN A 333 13.86 4.60 -3.64
C ASN A 333 14.97 4.54 -4.73
N VAL A 334 14.54 4.62 -5.99
CA VAL A 334 15.41 4.55 -7.17
C VAL A 334 15.22 5.81 -8.00
N THR A 335 16.31 6.31 -8.56
CA THR A 335 16.30 7.38 -9.55
C THR A 335 16.37 6.77 -10.94
N TRP A 336 15.33 6.99 -11.74
CA TRP A 336 15.20 6.37 -13.05
C TRP A 336 15.62 7.34 -14.15
N PRO A 337 16.31 6.87 -15.21
CA PRO A 337 16.52 7.65 -16.42
C PRO A 337 15.16 7.92 -17.10
N LYS A 338 15.03 9.10 -17.70
CA LYS A 338 13.82 9.59 -18.35
C LYS A 338 14.17 10.31 -19.64
N GLU A 339 13.29 10.17 -20.61
CA GLU A 339 13.47 10.76 -21.94
C GLU A 339 12.16 11.32 -22.46
N ILE A 340 12.24 12.35 -23.30
CA ILE A 340 11.15 12.89 -24.10
C ILE A 340 11.67 12.97 -25.53
N ARG A 341 11.00 12.27 -26.45
CA ARG A 341 11.42 12.16 -27.86
C ARG A 341 10.46 12.80 -28.85
N ASN A 342 9.20 13.04 -28.47
CA ASN A 342 8.24 13.70 -29.37
C ASN A 342 8.66 15.17 -29.62
N PRO A 343 8.83 15.59 -30.89
CA PRO A 343 9.32 16.94 -31.19
C PRO A 343 8.46 18.09 -30.64
N LEU A 344 7.12 17.93 -30.67
CA LEU A 344 6.21 18.90 -30.08
C LEU A 344 6.37 18.94 -28.55
N ALA A 345 6.49 17.78 -27.91
CA ALA A 345 6.74 17.68 -26.47
C ALA A 345 8.08 18.30 -26.07
N VAL A 346 9.18 17.98 -26.77
CA VAL A 346 10.52 18.52 -26.51
C VAL A 346 10.53 20.03 -26.64
N SER A 347 10.02 20.56 -27.76
CA SER A 347 9.98 22.02 -27.98
C SER A 347 9.10 22.74 -26.95
N THR A 348 7.98 22.15 -26.55
CA THR A 348 7.08 22.70 -25.52
C THR A 348 7.75 22.73 -24.14
N VAL A 349 8.36 21.62 -23.71
CA VAL A 349 9.07 21.53 -22.44
C VAL A 349 10.27 22.46 -22.40
N LYS A 350 11.04 22.56 -23.49
CA LYS A 350 12.16 23.50 -23.63
C LYS A 350 11.72 24.95 -23.44
N LYS A 351 10.64 25.38 -24.12
CA LYS A 351 10.08 26.72 -23.98
C LYS A 351 9.64 26.99 -22.53
N TRP A 352 8.99 26.03 -21.89
CA TRP A 352 8.57 26.16 -20.51
C TRP A 352 9.76 26.29 -19.55
N LEU A 353 10.77 25.43 -19.68
CA LEU A 353 11.94 25.43 -18.80
C LEU A 353 12.76 26.71 -18.87
N ALA A 354 12.78 27.41 -20.01
CA ALA A 354 13.41 28.73 -20.11
C ALA A 354 12.82 29.75 -19.11
N THR A 355 11.61 29.50 -18.59
CA THR A 355 10.93 30.36 -17.59
C THR A 355 11.14 29.90 -16.15
N ARG A 356 11.87 28.80 -15.92
CA ARG A 356 11.93 28.09 -14.63
C ARG A 356 13.37 27.97 -14.14
N LYS A 357 13.58 28.08 -12.83
CA LYS A 357 14.92 28.03 -12.21
C LYS A 357 15.17 26.79 -11.37
N ASP A 358 14.20 26.37 -10.56
CA ASP A 358 14.36 25.22 -9.65
C ASP A 358 13.44 24.07 -10.04
N ARG A 359 12.16 24.12 -9.64
CA ARG A 359 11.17 23.08 -9.99
C ARG A 359 10.63 23.27 -11.40
N ILE A 360 10.43 22.15 -12.11
CA ILE A 360 9.83 22.19 -13.44
C ILE A 360 8.40 22.72 -13.35
N PHE A 361 7.58 22.24 -12.42
CA PHE A 361 6.15 22.60 -12.31
C PHE A 361 5.76 23.15 -10.94
N GLY A 362 4.69 23.95 -10.91
CA GLY A 362 4.13 24.55 -9.69
C GLY A 362 4.90 25.75 -9.14
N LYS A 363 4.23 26.61 -8.37
CA LYS A 363 4.90 27.78 -7.76
C LYS A 363 5.81 27.35 -6.62
N ASP A 364 6.84 28.12 -6.26
CA ASP A 364 7.83 27.73 -5.24
C ASP A 364 7.21 27.46 -3.85
N ASP A 365 6.15 28.17 -3.51
CA ASP A 365 5.36 28.02 -2.28
C ASP A 365 4.17 27.06 -2.41
N GLU A 366 3.88 26.58 -3.62
CA GLU A 366 2.74 25.70 -3.87
C GLU A 366 2.97 24.32 -3.24
N THR A 367 1.97 23.81 -2.54
CA THR A 367 1.94 22.44 -2.05
C THR A 367 1.50 21.48 -3.15
N PHE A 368 1.87 20.20 -3.05
CA PHE A 368 1.40 19.19 -4.02
C PHE A 368 -0.15 19.09 -4.07
N ALA A 369 -0.85 19.36 -2.98
CA ALA A 369 -2.31 19.31 -2.94
C ALA A 369 -2.94 20.44 -3.78
N GLN A 370 -2.43 21.67 -3.64
CA GLN A 370 -2.88 22.83 -4.43
C GLN A 370 -2.58 22.60 -5.92
N PHE A 371 -1.34 22.21 -6.23
CA PHE A 371 -0.92 21.87 -7.59
C PHE A 371 -1.81 20.77 -8.18
N SER A 372 -1.97 19.65 -7.48
CA SER A 372 -2.77 18.51 -7.94
C SER A 372 -4.21 18.90 -8.20
N SER A 373 -4.82 19.76 -7.36
CA SER A 373 -6.21 20.19 -7.56
C SER A 373 -6.38 20.98 -8.85
N ARG A 374 -5.51 21.98 -9.09
CA ARG A 374 -5.54 22.82 -10.29
C ARG A 374 -5.29 22.00 -11.56
N ILE A 375 -4.23 21.18 -11.55
CA ILE A 375 -3.86 20.35 -12.69
C ILE A 375 -4.95 19.31 -13.01
N ILE A 376 -5.58 18.69 -11.99
CA ILE A 376 -6.70 17.75 -12.23
C ILE A 376 -7.88 18.46 -12.89
N ALA A 377 -8.22 19.68 -12.46
CA ALA A 377 -9.31 20.45 -13.06
C ALA A 377 -9.01 20.74 -14.54
N ALA A 378 -7.82 21.28 -14.83
CA ALA A 378 -7.38 21.59 -16.19
C ALA A 378 -7.33 20.34 -17.07
N LEU A 379 -6.79 19.22 -16.58
CA LEU A 379 -6.72 17.95 -17.33
C LEU A 379 -8.10 17.41 -17.69
N LYS A 380 -9.07 17.43 -16.77
CA LYS A 380 -10.43 16.97 -17.06
C LYS A 380 -11.09 17.78 -18.16
N GLU A 381 -10.87 19.09 -18.14
CA GLU A 381 -11.34 20.00 -19.19
C GLU A 381 -10.70 19.67 -20.54
N GLY A 382 -9.37 19.53 -20.58
CA GLY A 382 -8.64 19.17 -21.80
C GLY A 382 -9.03 17.79 -22.34
N TYR A 383 -9.15 16.78 -21.48
CA TYR A 383 -9.61 15.44 -21.86
C TYR A 383 -11.00 15.48 -22.50
N ASN A 384 -11.93 16.24 -21.93
CA ASN A 384 -13.25 16.41 -22.51
C ASN A 384 -13.19 17.13 -23.88
N ALA A 385 -12.36 18.17 -23.99
CA ALA A 385 -12.23 18.95 -25.23
C ALA A 385 -11.68 18.14 -26.40
N VAL A 386 -10.78 17.18 -26.14
CA VAL A 386 -10.19 16.31 -27.16
C VAL A 386 -10.90 14.95 -27.30
N GLY A 387 -12.05 14.77 -26.65
CA GLY A 387 -12.90 13.59 -26.83
C GLY A 387 -12.45 12.33 -26.08
N LEU A 388 -11.60 12.42 -25.06
CA LEU A 388 -11.14 11.27 -24.28
C LEU A 388 -12.21 10.80 -23.30
N THR A 389 -12.85 9.67 -23.60
CA THR A 389 -14.02 9.21 -22.83
C THR A 389 -13.72 8.19 -21.74
N HIS A 390 -12.52 7.58 -21.71
CA HIS A 390 -12.25 6.48 -20.78
C HIS A 390 -12.33 6.96 -19.30
N PRO A 391 -13.12 6.31 -18.41
CA PRO A 391 -13.43 6.84 -17.07
C PRO A 391 -12.20 7.13 -16.18
N TYR A 392 -11.08 6.45 -16.43
CA TYR A 392 -9.84 6.65 -15.68
C TYR A 392 -9.25 8.05 -15.87
N PHE A 393 -9.42 8.67 -17.05
CA PHE A 393 -9.01 10.06 -17.32
C PHE A 393 -9.68 11.04 -16.36
N TYR A 394 -10.91 10.76 -15.91
CA TYR A 394 -11.64 11.64 -15.00
C TYR A 394 -11.49 11.23 -13.54
N LYS A 395 -11.41 9.93 -13.25
CA LYS A 395 -11.24 9.42 -11.87
C LYS A 395 -9.83 9.66 -11.32
N ARG A 396 -8.81 9.59 -12.18
CA ARG A 396 -7.39 9.63 -11.82
C ARG A 396 -6.57 10.41 -12.86
N ALA A 397 -7.03 11.61 -13.23
CA ALA A 397 -6.51 12.43 -14.33
C ALA A 397 -4.98 12.45 -14.48
N MET A 398 -4.23 12.93 -13.48
CA MET A 398 -2.76 12.98 -13.57
C MET A 398 -2.11 11.59 -13.73
N TYR A 399 -2.70 10.53 -13.16
CA TYR A 399 -2.19 9.16 -13.32
C TYR A 399 -2.52 8.59 -14.70
N ALA A 400 -3.57 9.06 -15.37
CA ALA A 400 -3.91 8.62 -16.71
C ALA A 400 -2.77 8.92 -17.69
N LEU A 401 -2.14 10.09 -17.60
CA LEU A 401 -0.95 10.45 -18.40
C LEU A 401 0.19 9.45 -18.22
N ARG A 402 0.47 9.01 -16.98
CA ARG A 402 1.48 7.98 -16.71
C ARG A 402 1.15 6.66 -17.43
N HIS A 403 -0.12 6.25 -17.46
CA HIS A 403 -0.50 5.02 -18.15
C HIS A 403 -0.41 5.18 -19.66
N CYS A 404 -0.83 6.32 -20.20
CA CYS A 404 -0.72 6.64 -21.61
C CYS A 404 0.75 6.67 -22.06
N GLY A 405 1.62 7.29 -21.27
CA GLY A 405 3.06 7.33 -21.48
C GLY A 405 3.71 5.95 -21.54
N ALA A 406 3.33 5.06 -20.62
CA ALA A 406 3.83 3.68 -20.66
C ALA A 406 3.41 2.97 -21.95
N HIS A 407 2.16 3.14 -22.42
CA HIS A 407 1.71 2.59 -23.70
C HIS A 407 2.43 3.21 -24.89
N LEU A 408 2.62 4.52 -24.89
CA LEU A 408 3.35 5.26 -25.92
C LEU A 408 4.76 4.68 -26.10
N TRP A 409 5.49 4.48 -25.01
CA TRP A 409 6.83 3.89 -25.04
C TRP A 409 6.83 2.39 -25.39
N LEU A 410 5.84 1.63 -24.92
CA LEU A 410 5.69 0.24 -25.36
C LEU A 410 5.46 0.16 -26.87
N VAL A 411 4.67 1.06 -27.46
CA VAL A 411 4.50 1.10 -28.93
C VAL A 411 5.82 1.45 -29.63
N ARG A 412 6.49 2.51 -29.19
CA ARG A 412 7.75 3.00 -29.81
C ARG A 412 8.87 1.97 -29.78
N THR A 413 8.99 1.23 -28.69
CA THR A 413 10.03 0.21 -28.51
C THR A 413 9.66 -1.16 -29.08
N GLY A 414 8.58 -1.26 -29.86
CA GLY A 414 8.11 -2.54 -30.40
C GLY A 414 7.72 -3.55 -29.30
N TYR A 415 7.15 -3.05 -28.20
CA TYR A 415 6.79 -3.76 -26.98
C TYR A 415 7.98 -4.40 -26.24
N ASN A 416 9.15 -3.76 -26.30
CA ASN A 416 10.28 -4.11 -25.45
C ASN A 416 10.00 -3.67 -24.00
N TYR A 417 9.40 -4.58 -23.24
CA TYR A 417 9.06 -4.35 -21.84
C TYR A 417 10.28 -4.09 -20.95
N ASP A 418 11.47 -4.62 -21.28
CA ASP A 418 12.70 -4.37 -20.51
C ASP A 418 13.16 -2.93 -20.66
N ALA A 419 13.11 -2.39 -21.89
CA ALA A 419 13.41 -0.99 -22.16
C ALA A 419 12.47 -0.03 -21.42
N VAL A 420 11.16 -0.32 -21.40
CA VAL A 420 10.20 0.52 -20.65
C VAL A 420 10.34 0.34 -19.13
N ALA A 421 10.70 -0.86 -18.66
CA ALA A 421 10.93 -1.14 -17.24
C ALA A 421 12.13 -0.35 -16.71
N SER A 422 13.24 -0.31 -17.46
CA SER A 422 14.48 0.39 -17.07
C SER A 422 14.32 1.89 -16.86
N MET A 423 13.18 2.45 -17.29
CA MET A 423 12.83 3.84 -17.11
C MET A 423 11.87 4.07 -15.93
N GLY A 424 11.31 3.07 -15.24
CA GLY A 424 10.35 3.37 -14.16
C GLY A 424 9.61 2.23 -13.46
N TRP A 425 10.01 0.97 -13.68
CA TRP A 425 9.46 -0.21 -13.01
C TRP A 425 10.57 -1.16 -12.56
N GLU A 426 10.48 -1.64 -11.31
CA GLU A 426 11.40 -2.66 -10.78
C GLU A 426 11.18 -4.04 -11.38
N ASP A 427 9.95 -4.33 -11.82
CA ASP A 427 9.52 -5.65 -12.23
C ASP A 427 8.78 -5.58 -13.57
N ILE A 428 9.36 -6.23 -14.57
CA ILE A 428 8.79 -6.38 -15.91
C ILE A 428 7.42 -7.06 -15.90
N ASN A 429 7.18 -8.01 -15.00
CA ASN A 429 5.91 -8.73 -14.94
C ASN A 429 4.77 -7.80 -14.53
N THR A 430 5.05 -6.76 -13.73
CA THR A 430 4.07 -5.73 -13.42
C THR A 430 3.67 -4.95 -14.67
N LEU A 431 4.59 -4.63 -15.58
CA LEU A 431 4.23 -4.00 -16.85
C LEU A 431 3.39 -4.94 -17.72
N ARG A 432 3.83 -6.20 -17.89
CA ARG A 432 3.09 -7.20 -18.66
C ARG A 432 1.68 -7.43 -18.11
N LEU A 433 1.54 -7.56 -16.80
CA LEU A 433 0.26 -7.82 -16.15
C LEU A 433 -0.75 -6.67 -16.32
N PHE A 434 -0.29 -5.42 -16.29
CA PHE A 434 -1.20 -4.26 -16.31
C PHE A 434 -1.41 -3.65 -17.69
N TYR A 435 -0.42 -3.76 -18.58
CA TYR A 435 -0.41 -3.14 -19.90
C TYR A 435 -0.39 -4.17 -21.04
N GLY A 436 0.14 -5.37 -20.78
CA GLY A 436 0.07 -6.49 -21.72
C GLY A 436 -1.33 -7.08 -21.74
N ARG A 437 -2.05 -6.85 -22.84
CA ARG A 437 -3.25 -7.59 -23.19
C ARG A 437 -2.99 -8.33 -24.48
N TYR A 438 -3.45 -9.58 -24.55
CA TYR A 438 -3.51 -10.30 -25.82
C TYR A 438 -4.41 -9.53 -26.78
N ASP A 439 -3.84 -9.04 -27.88
CA ASP A 439 -4.53 -8.31 -28.92
C ASP A 439 -4.47 -9.17 -30.21
N PRO A 440 -5.59 -9.81 -30.61
CA PRO A 440 -5.64 -10.66 -31.80
C PRO A 440 -5.21 -9.94 -33.09
N THR A 441 -5.43 -8.63 -33.17
CA THR A 441 -5.03 -7.79 -34.30
C THR A 441 -3.51 -7.65 -34.37
N ARG A 442 -2.83 -7.56 -33.22
CA ARG A 442 -1.37 -7.56 -33.13
C ARG A 442 -0.76 -8.90 -33.48
N ARG A 443 -1.45 -10.01 -33.17
CA ARG A 443 -1.03 -11.33 -33.64
C ARG A 443 -0.94 -11.34 -35.16
N LYS A 444 -1.97 -10.84 -35.88
CA LYS A 444 -1.94 -10.79 -37.35
C LYS A 444 -0.79 -9.94 -37.90
N GLN A 445 -0.42 -8.83 -37.23
CA GLN A 445 0.77 -8.05 -37.58
C GLN A 445 2.08 -8.82 -37.31
N ALA A 446 2.21 -9.47 -36.16
CA ALA A 446 3.38 -10.29 -35.85
C ALA A 446 3.56 -11.46 -36.83
N TYR A 447 2.47 -12.08 -37.29
CA TYR A 447 2.53 -13.12 -38.33
C TYR A 447 2.90 -12.56 -39.70
N LYS A 448 2.44 -11.35 -40.07
CA LYS A 448 2.88 -10.65 -41.30
C LYS A 448 4.34 -10.17 -41.27
N MET A 449 4.98 -10.20 -40.11
CA MET A 449 6.39 -9.81 -39.93
C MET A 449 7.31 -11.03 -39.78
N ALA A 450 6.76 -12.22 -39.52
CA ALA A 450 7.51 -13.46 -39.36
C ALA A 450 7.54 -14.31 -40.65
N TYR A 451 6.71 -13.95 -41.63
CA TYR A 451 6.57 -14.52 -42.97
C TYR A 451 6.37 -13.37 -43.94
#